data_AF-A0A7Y6BVT0-F1
#
_entry.id   AF-A0A7Y6BVT0-F1
#
_cell.length_a   1.000
_cell.length_b   1.000
_cell.length_c   1.000
_cell.angle_alpha   90.00
_cell.angle_beta   90.00
_cell.angle_gamma   90.00
#
_symmetry.space_group_name_H-M   'P 1'
#
loop_
_entity.id
_entity.type
_entity.pdbx_description
1 polymer ?
#
loop_
_entity_poly.entity_id
_entity_poly.type
_entity_poly.pdbx_seq_one_letter_code
_entity_poly.pdbx_strand_id
1 'polypeptide(L)'
;MERITVLSDGNRGIAYENIIEMFNQWIVEGQEISIRDKEQNEKKRPIATWEKSRYCIIDYMDASQAISASNAIRAFLPQIPLLVITDFQSLIRRQHLQQVTGNGVIKMILWNQREPHQLMLDMQEWLHSTLQNHEEAMPSAVSIQKFTRRGHGH
;
A
#
# COMPACT_ATOMS: atom_id res chain seq x y z
N MET A 1 -9.89 3.63 -13.59
CA MET A 1 -8.76 2.69 -13.42
C MET A 1 -8.84 2.13 -12.01
N GLU A 2 -8.71 0.83 -11.82
CA GLU A 2 -8.86 0.17 -10.52
C GLU A 2 -7.76 0.60 -9.54
N ARG A 3 -8.14 0.82 -8.26
CA ARG A 3 -7.24 1.21 -7.18
C ARG A 3 -6.54 0.00 -6.54
N ILE A 4 -7.16 -1.17 -6.64
CA ILE A 4 -6.65 -2.44 -6.12
C ILE A 4 -6.64 -3.43 -7.27
N THR A 5 -5.50 -4.04 -7.53
CA THR A 5 -5.36 -5.12 -8.52
C THR A 5 -5.08 -6.43 -7.81
N VAL A 6 -5.79 -7.50 -8.17
CA VAL A 6 -5.58 -8.84 -7.62
C VAL A 6 -4.94 -9.73 -8.66
N LEU A 7 -3.85 -10.40 -8.31
CA LEU A 7 -3.22 -11.47 -9.09
C LEU A 7 -3.37 -12.77 -8.29
N SER A 8 -4.24 -13.67 -8.75
CA SER A 8 -4.60 -14.89 -8.02
C SER A 8 -4.68 -16.11 -8.94
N ASP A 9 -4.40 -17.29 -8.39
CA ASP A 9 -4.69 -18.58 -9.01
C ASP A 9 -6.09 -19.13 -8.67
N GLY A 10 -6.83 -18.44 -7.80
CA GLY A 10 -8.20 -18.77 -7.38
C GLY A 10 -8.29 -19.94 -6.41
N ASN A 11 -7.18 -20.59 -6.03
CA ASN A 11 -7.21 -21.83 -5.26
C ASN A 11 -7.80 -21.67 -3.86
N ARG A 12 -7.69 -20.48 -3.27
CA ARG A 12 -8.21 -20.19 -1.92
C ARG A 12 -9.69 -19.84 -1.87
N GLY A 13 -10.32 -19.60 -3.03
CA GLY A 13 -11.74 -19.23 -3.10
C GLY A 13 -12.09 -17.94 -2.35
N ILE A 14 -11.13 -17.00 -2.23
CA ILE A 14 -11.34 -15.72 -1.56
C ILE A 14 -12.23 -14.85 -2.45
N ALA A 15 -13.33 -14.34 -1.90
CA ALA A 15 -14.31 -13.52 -2.61
C ALA A 15 -13.82 -12.07 -2.79
N TYR A 16 -12.74 -11.87 -3.56
CA TYR A 16 -12.07 -10.58 -3.71
C TYR A 16 -12.97 -9.45 -4.21
N GLU A 17 -14.00 -9.75 -5.00
CA GLU A 17 -14.95 -8.74 -5.50
C GLU A 17 -15.61 -7.97 -4.34
N ASN A 18 -16.16 -8.69 -3.36
CA ASN A 18 -16.80 -8.11 -2.17
C ASN A 18 -15.79 -7.34 -1.31
N ILE A 19 -14.59 -7.90 -1.18
CA ILE A 19 -13.49 -7.33 -0.40
C ILE A 19 -13.06 -5.99 -1.00
N ILE A 20 -12.86 -5.95 -2.33
CA ILE A 20 -12.47 -4.74 -3.07
C ILE A 20 -13.58 -3.68 -3.01
N GLU A 21 -14.84 -4.06 -3.11
CA GLU A 21 -15.97 -3.13 -2.99
C GLU A 21 -15.95 -2.41 -1.63
N MET A 22 -15.82 -3.16 -0.54
CA MET A 22 -15.67 -2.60 0.81
C MET A 22 -14.44 -1.70 0.93
N PHE A 23 -13.30 -2.10 0.35
CA PHE A 23 -12.10 -1.27 0.37
C PHE A 23 -12.27 0.04 -0.38
N ASN A 24 -12.93 0.01 -1.53
CA ASN A 24 -13.20 1.23 -2.27
C ASN A 24 -14.08 2.18 -1.47
N GLN A 25 -15.06 1.67 -0.71
CA GLN A 25 -15.88 2.47 0.21
C GLN A 25 -15.02 3.10 1.33
N TRP A 26 -14.18 2.32 2.02
CA TRP A 26 -13.29 2.87 3.04
C TRP A 26 -12.30 3.92 2.50
N ILE A 27 -11.82 3.72 1.27
CA ILE A 27 -10.97 4.70 0.57
C ILE A 27 -11.74 6.01 0.30
N VAL A 28 -13.04 5.95 -0.02
CA VAL A 28 -13.88 7.13 -0.26
C VAL A 28 -14.25 7.81 1.06
N GLU A 29 -14.68 7.06 2.07
CA GLU A 29 -15.05 7.59 3.39
C GLU A 29 -13.88 8.31 4.07
N GLY A 30 -12.66 7.74 3.99
CA GLY A 30 -11.46 8.39 4.50
C GLY A 30 -11.11 9.69 3.79
N GLN A 31 -11.48 9.84 2.51
CA GLN A 31 -11.34 11.12 1.78
C GLN A 31 -12.36 12.15 2.24
N GLU A 32 -13.62 11.75 2.46
CA GLU A 32 -14.70 12.66 2.89
C GLU A 32 -14.44 13.24 4.29
N ILE A 33 -13.97 12.41 5.23
CA ILE A 33 -13.57 12.86 6.58
C ILE A 33 -12.42 13.87 6.49
N SER A 34 -11.42 13.59 5.64
CA SER A 34 -10.29 14.49 5.43
C SER A 34 -10.69 15.85 4.82
N ILE A 35 -11.71 15.89 3.96
CA ILE A 35 -12.21 17.14 3.37
C ILE A 35 -12.91 17.99 4.43
N ARG A 36 -13.76 17.39 5.27
CA ARG A 36 -14.46 18.11 6.35
C ARG A 36 -13.51 18.68 7.41
N ASP A 37 -12.45 17.94 7.75
CA ASP A 37 -11.47 18.39 8.75
C ASP A 37 -10.57 19.53 8.24
N LYS A 38 -10.38 19.67 6.92
CA LYS A 38 -9.64 20.79 6.30
C LYS A 38 -10.38 22.12 6.39
N GLU A 39 -11.70 22.10 6.46
CA GLU A 39 -12.52 23.33 6.58
C GLU A 39 -12.43 23.93 8.00
N GLN A 40 -11.93 23.19 8.99
CA GLN A 40 -11.90 23.64 10.39
C GLN A 40 -10.50 23.89 10.98
N ASN A 41 -9.40 23.51 10.32
CA ASN A 41 -8.04 23.69 10.89
C ASN A 41 -6.98 24.07 9.84
N GLU A 42 -6.48 25.31 9.91
CA GLU A 42 -5.36 25.87 9.10
C GLU A 42 -3.97 25.29 9.44
N LYS A 43 -3.87 24.06 9.97
CA LYS A 43 -2.57 23.38 10.16
C LYS A 43 -2.38 22.33 9.09
N LYS A 44 -1.78 22.79 7.98
CA LYS A 44 -1.33 21.99 6.82
C LYS A 44 -0.68 20.67 7.26
N ARG A 45 -1.42 19.57 7.19
CA ARG A 45 -0.87 18.22 7.01
C ARG A 45 -0.87 17.93 5.50
N PRO A 46 0.26 17.50 4.90
CA PRO A 46 0.28 17.18 3.49
C PRO A 46 -0.61 15.95 3.26
N ILE A 47 -1.52 16.14 2.32
CA ILE A 47 -2.56 15.22 1.91
C ILE A 47 -1.91 13.95 1.36
N ALA A 48 -2.05 12.80 2.05
CA ALA A 48 -1.86 11.51 1.39
C ALA A 48 -2.71 11.54 0.12
N THR A 49 -2.12 11.35 -1.06
CA THR A 49 -2.87 11.51 -2.32
C THR A 49 -3.66 10.23 -2.58
N TRP A 50 -4.77 10.03 -1.86
CA TRP A 50 -5.63 8.83 -1.97
C TRP A 50 -6.08 8.57 -3.42
N GLU A 51 -6.19 9.63 -4.24
CA GLU A 51 -6.54 9.55 -5.66
C GLU A 51 -5.51 8.82 -6.54
N LYS A 52 -4.27 8.65 -6.07
CA LYS A 52 -3.17 8.05 -6.84
C LYS A 52 -2.62 6.75 -6.27
N SER A 53 -3.00 6.38 -5.04
CA SER A 53 -2.51 5.16 -4.40
C SER A 53 -3.09 3.92 -5.08
N ARG A 54 -2.19 3.08 -5.61
CA ARG A 54 -2.52 1.77 -6.19
C ARG A 54 -1.96 0.68 -5.30
N TYR A 55 -2.72 -0.37 -5.07
CA TYR A 55 -2.33 -1.51 -4.26
C TYR A 55 -2.42 -2.78 -5.11
N CYS A 56 -1.57 -3.76 -4.83
CA CYS A 56 -1.69 -5.06 -5.47
C CYS A 56 -1.73 -6.19 -4.43
N ILE A 57 -2.70 -7.09 -4.59
CA ILE A 57 -2.85 -8.31 -3.82
C ILE A 57 -2.30 -9.46 -4.66
N ILE A 58 -1.40 -10.24 -4.07
CA ILE A 58 -0.74 -11.39 -4.67
C ILE A 58 -1.21 -12.64 -3.93
N ASP A 59 -1.94 -13.51 -4.61
CA ASP A 59 -2.62 -14.68 -4.03
C ASP A 59 -2.33 -15.93 -4.84
N TYR A 60 -1.14 -16.48 -4.66
CA TYR A 60 -0.75 -17.75 -5.27
C TYR A 60 -0.46 -18.79 -4.19
N MET A 61 -0.73 -20.05 -4.49
CA MET A 61 -0.31 -21.18 -3.62
C MET A 61 1.19 -21.46 -3.75
N ASP A 62 1.73 -21.24 -4.96
CA ASP A 62 3.14 -21.46 -5.27
C ASP A 62 3.98 -20.18 -5.07
N ALA A 63 5.11 -20.33 -4.39
CA ALA A 63 6.00 -19.21 -4.09
C ALA A 63 6.66 -18.63 -5.35
N SER A 64 6.99 -19.45 -6.34
CA SER A 64 7.62 -18.97 -7.57
C SER A 64 6.65 -18.14 -8.40
N GLN A 65 5.37 -18.54 -8.45
CA GLN A 65 4.32 -17.76 -9.09
C GLN A 65 4.09 -16.43 -8.37
N ALA A 66 4.02 -16.44 -7.03
CA ALA A 66 3.88 -15.21 -6.24
C ALA A 66 5.05 -14.24 -6.49
N ILE A 67 6.30 -14.72 -6.47
CA ILE A 67 7.48 -13.90 -6.74
C ILE A 67 7.45 -13.37 -8.18
N SER A 68 7.16 -14.24 -9.16
CA SER A 68 7.12 -13.88 -10.57
C SER A 68 6.09 -12.79 -10.85
N ALA A 69 4.85 -12.95 -10.36
CA ALA A 69 3.79 -11.96 -10.48
C ALA A 69 4.17 -10.63 -9.80
N SER A 70 4.76 -10.71 -8.61
CA SER A 70 5.24 -9.53 -7.86
C SER A 70 6.32 -8.76 -8.62
N ASN A 71 7.28 -9.47 -9.22
CA ASN A 71 8.35 -8.86 -10.02
C ASN A 71 7.84 -8.31 -11.35
N ALA A 72 6.88 -8.99 -11.99
CA ALA A 72 6.28 -8.51 -13.22
C ALA A 72 5.57 -7.16 -13.02
N ILE A 73 4.77 -7.00 -11.95
CA ILE A 73 4.11 -5.72 -11.69
C ILE A 73 5.11 -4.64 -11.27
N ARG A 74 6.12 -4.99 -10.46
CA ARG A 74 7.14 -4.04 -10.00
C ARG A 74 8.16 -3.64 -11.07
N ALA A 75 8.27 -4.37 -12.16
CA ALA A 75 9.02 -3.91 -13.34
C ALA A 75 8.43 -2.62 -13.92
N PHE A 76 7.11 -2.43 -13.81
CA PHE A 76 6.41 -1.23 -14.27
C PHE A 76 6.12 -0.22 -13.16
N LEU A 77 5.84 -0.71 -11.95
CA LEU A 77 5.50 0.10 -10.77
C LEU A 77 6.39 -0.29 -9.57
N PRO A 78 7.67 0.11 -9.53
CA PRO A 78 8.63 -0.38 -8.53
C PRO A 78 8.26 -0.10 -7.06
N GLN A 79 7.46 0.94 -6.85
CA GLN A 79 7.02 1.40 -5.52
C GLN A 79 5.64 0.86 -5.12
N ILE A 80 4.97 0.07 -5.97
CA ILE A 80 3.62 -0.40 -5.65
C ILE A 80 3.63 -1.25 -4.36
N PRO A 81 2.79 -0.90 -3.36
CA PRO A 81 2.58 -1.73 -2.19
C PRO A 81 1.99 -3.08 -2.60
N LEU A 82 2.63 -4.14 -2.13
CA LEU A 82 2.18 -5.51 -2.35
C LEU A 82 1.68 -6.10 -1.05
N LEU A 83 0.52 -6.75 -1.12
CA LEU A 83 0.01 -7.63 -0.08
C LEU A 83 0.03 -9.06 -0.59
N VAL A 84 0.86 -9.89 0.02
CA VAL A 84 0.95 -11.31 -0.32
C VAL A 84 0.08 -12.13 0.63
N ILE A 85 -0.83 -12.91 0.07
CA ILE A 85 -1.66 -13.86 0.80
C ILE A 85 -0.96 -15.22 0.80
N THR A 86 -0.78 -15.78 1.98
CA THR A 86 -0.25 -17.12 2.22
C THR A 86 -1.21 -17.89 3.10
N ASP A 87 -1.17 -19.20 3.14
CA ASP A 87 -1.84 -20.02 4.15
C ASP A 87 -0.87 -21.09 4.68
N PHE A 88 -1.38 -22.03 5.49
CA PHE A 88 -0.59 -23.16 5.99
C PHE A 88 -0.23 -24.20 4.90
N GLN A 89 -0.90 -24.16 3.75
CA GLN A 89 -0.67 -25.09 2.64
C GLN A 89 0.37 -24.54 1.65
N SER A 90 0.36 -23.24 1.41
CA SER A 90 1.36 -22.53 0.63
C SER A 90 2.60 -22.32 1.48
N LEU A 91 3.73 -22.84 1.04
CA LEU A 91 4.99 -22.67 1.74
C LEU A 91 5.63 -21.28 1.50
N ILE A 92 4.82 -20.25 1.22
CA ILE A 92 5.33 -18.88 1.06
C ILE A 92 5.85 -18.40 2.42
N ARG A 93 7.10 -17.97 2.45
CA ARG A 93 7.83 -17.57 3.65
C ARG A 93 8.44 -16.21 3.39
N ARG A 94 8.78 -15.48 4.47
CA ARG A 94 9.43 -14.17 4.36
C ARG A 94 10.69 -14.17 3.49
N GLN A 95 11.47 -15.25 3.50
CA GLN A 95 12.65 -15.43 2.64
C GLN A 95 12.33 -15.40 1.14
N HIS A 96 11.13 -15.85 0.73
CA HIS A 96 10.69 -15.80 -0.66
C HIS A 96 10.42 -14.35 -1.08
N LEU A 97 9.89 -13.55 -0.15
CA LEU A 97 9.60 -12.13 -0.40
C LEU A 97 10.86 -11.28 -0.56
N GLN A 98 12.01 -11.72 -0.04
CA GLN A 98 13.30 -11.05 -0.26
C GLN A 98 13.76 -11.13 -1.72
N GLN A 99 13.17 -12.02 -2.53
CA GLN A 99 13.46 -12.15 -3.96
C GLN A 99 12.59 -11.21 -4.82
N VAL A 100 11.64 -10.51 -4.20
CA VAL A 100 10.82 -9.51 -4.88
C VAL A 100 11.61 -8.21 -4.98
N THR A 101 11.78 -7.73 -6.21
CA THR A 101 12.50 -6.51 -6.57
C THR A 101 11.65 -5.26 -6.31
N GLY A 102 12.23 -4.07 -6.47
CA GLY A 102 11.55 -2.79 -6.18
C GLY A 102 11.62 -2.37 -4.71
N ASN A 103 11.20 -1.14 -4.43
CA ASN A 103 11.32 -0.49 -3.12
C ASN A 103 9.97 -0.20 -2.47
N GLY A 104 8.86 -0.68 -3.05
CA GLY A 104 7.54 -0.62 -2.42
C GLY A 104 7.45 -1.52 -1.18
N VAL A 105 6.55 -1.18 -0.27
CA VAL A 105 6.24 -2.00 0.91
C VAL A 105 5.70 -3.37 0.48
N ILE A 106 6.11 -4.43 1.17
CA ILE A 106 5.51 -5.77 1.04
C ILE A 106 4.98 -6.18 2.42
N LYS A 107 3.69 -6.47 2.52
CA LYS A 107 3.10 -7.13 3.70
C LYS A 107 2.70 -8.56 3.32
N MET A 108 2.74 -9.47 4.27
CA MET A 108 2.29 -10.84 4.12
C MET A 108 1.21 -11.12 5.17
N ILE A 109 0.06 -11.63 4.75
CA ILE A 109 -1.07 -11.99 5.62
C ILE A 109 -1.36 -13.48 5.46
N LEU A 110 -1.70 -14.12 6.59
CA LEU A 110 -2.09 -15.51 6.64
C LEU A 110 -3.60 -15.64 6.41
N TRP A 111 -3.99 -16.31 5.33
CA TRP A 111 -5.34 -16.75 5.06
C TRP A 111 -5.69 -17.94 5.96
N ASN A 112 -6.80 -17.78 6.69
CA ASN A 112 -7.45 -18.84 7.44
C ASN A 112 -8.90 -18.95 6.96
N GLN A 113 -9.22 -20.03 6.24
CA GLN A 113 -10.58 -20.26 5.75
C GLN A 113 -11.62 -20.35 6.87
N ARG A 114 -11.21 -20.71 8.10
CA ARG A 114 -12.11 -20.75 9.27
C ARG A 114 -12.46 -19.36 9.80
N GLU A 115 -11.67 -18.35 9.47
CA GLU A 115 -11.79 -16.99 9.98
C GLU A 115 -11.68 -15.97 8.83
N PRO A 116 -12.59 -16.00 7.84
CA PRO A 116 -12.50 -15.14 6.66
C PRO A 116 -12.59 -13.64 6.99
N HIS A 117 -13.24 -13.30 8.11
CA HIS A 117 -13.32 -11.93 8.62
C HIS A 117 -11.97 -11.39 9.09
N GLN A 118 -11.05 -12.26 9.53
CA GLN A 118 -9.72 -11.82 9.96
C GLN A 118 -8.92 -11.24 8.79
N LEU A 119 -9.03 -11.86 7.61
CA LEU A 119 -8.41 -11.34 6.38
C LEU A 119 -8.86 -9.90 6.09
N MET A 120 -10.16 -9.62 6.28
CA MET A 120 -10.71 -8.28 6.07
C MET A 120 -10.09 -7.26 7.02
N LEU A 121 -10.01 -7.58 8.31
CA LEU A 121 -9.45 -6.69 9.33
C LEU A 121 -7.95 -6.44 9.07
N ASP A 122 -7.19 -7.48 8.75
CA ASP A 122 -5.75 -7.37 8.50
C ASP A 122 -5.45 -6.52 7.25
N MET A 123 -6.28 -6.66 6.22
CA MET A 123 -6.21 -5.87 5.00
C MET A 123 -6.62 -4.41 5.24
N GLN A 124 -7.66 -4.17 6.07
CA GLN A 124 -8.06 -2.82 6.48
C GLN A 124 -6.92 -2.10 7.21
N GLU A 125 -6.34 -2.76 8.21
CA GLU A 125 -5.20 -2.23 8.97
C GLU A 125 -3.99 -1.98 8.04
N TRP A 126 -3.74 -2.87 7.09
CA TRP A 126 -2.67 -2.70 6.11
C TRP A 126 -2.86 -1.47 5.23
N LEU A 127 -4.07 -1.24 4.73
CA LEU A 127 -4.34 -0.05 3.92
C LEU A 127 -4.15 1.23 4.73
N HIS A 128 -4.70 1.29 5.96
CA HIS A 128 -4.52 2.46 6.82
C HIS A 128 -3.04 2.73 7.14
N SER A 129 -2.26 1.71 7.49
CA SER A 129 -0.82 1.88 7.80
C SER A 129 0.00 2.29 6.58
N THR A 130 -0.30 1.73 5.41
CA THR A 130 0.39 2.10 4.16
C THR A 130 0.07 3.55 3.75
N LEU A 131 -1.13 4.03 4.07
CA LEU A 131 -1.54 5.41 3.85
C LEU A 131 -0.81 6.37 4.79
N GLN A 132 -0.74 6.06 6.09
CA GLN A 132 -0.03 6.90 7.08
C GLN A 132 1.48 6.98 6.79
N ASN A 133 2.12 5.88 6.42
CA ASN A 133 3.55 5.87 6.08
C ASN A 133 3.87 6.71 4.82
N HIS A 134 2.90 6.90 3.93
CA HIS A 134 3.06 7.79 2.77
C HIS A 134 2.99 9.28 3.17
N GLU A 135 2.40 9.62 4.33
CA GLU A 135 2.40 10.99 4.89
C GLU A 135 3.75 11.36 5.51
N GLU A 136 4.45 10.40 6.13
CA GLU A 136 5.76 10.63 6.77
C GLU A 136 6.94 10.61 5.78
N ALA A 137 6.80 9.91 4.65
CA ALA A 137 7.88 9.75 3.67
C ALA A 137 8.04 10.94 2.69
N MET A 138 7.20 11.98 2.78
CA MET A 138 7.40 13.21 2.01
C MET A 138 8.48 14.08 2.69
N PRO A 139 9.67 14.28 2.09
CA PRO A 139 10.63 15.21 2.66
C PRO A 139 10.00 16.59 2.65
N SER A 140 9.84 17.19 3.84
CA SER A 140 9.49 18.60 3.95
C SER A 140 10.52 19.40 3.17
N ALA A 141 10.13 19.88 1.98
CA ALA A 141 10.90 20.82 1.20
C ALA A 141 10.90 22.17 1.91
N VAL A 142 11.59 22.26 3.05
CA VAL A 142 12.01 23.53 3.61
C VAL A 142 13.21 23.96 2.79
N SER A 143 12.91 24.67 1.70
CA SER A 143 13.86 25.45 0.94
C SER A 143 14.56 26.43 1.89
N ILE A 144 15.78 26.09 2.33
CA ILE A 144 16.69 27.08 2.91
C ILE A 144 17.35 27.79 1.71
N GLN A 145 16.60 28.72 1.11
CA GLN A 145 17.20 29.85 0.42
C GLN A 145 17.29 30.99 1.43
N LYS A 146 18.53 31.31 1.86
CA LYS A 146 18.98 32.55 2.54
C LYS A 146 20.48 32.30 2.85
N PHE A 147 21.49 33.01 2.38
CA PHE A 147 21.65 34.33 1.78
C PHE A 147 22.93 34.31 0.90
N THR A 148 22.92 35.01 -0.23
CA THR A 148 24.16 35.44 -0.91
C THR A 148 24.40 36.95 -0.69
N ARG A 149 25.67 37.28 -0.41
CA ARG A 149 26.39 38.56 -0.59
C ARG A 149 26.11 39.66 0.45
N ARG A 150 27.10 40.41 0.99
CA ARG A 150 28.44 40.79 0.51
C ARG A 150 29.42 40.94 1.69
N GLY A 151 30.66 40.51 1.49
CA GLY A 151 31.80 41.14 2.13
C GLY A 151 32.19 42.41 1.37
N HIS A 152 32.62 43.43 2.10
CA HIS A 152 33.69 44.37 1.71
C HIS A 152 34.20 44.97 3.01
N GLY A 153 35.38 44.50 3.43
CA GLY A 153 36.25 45.29 4.28
C GLY A 153 36.98 46.30 3.41
N HIS A 154 37.08 47.53 3.89
CA HIS A 154 38.31 48.30 4.02
C HIS A 154 38.02 49.52 4.88
#